data_AF-A0A9X1WF92-F1
#
_entry.id   AF-A0A9X1WF92-F1
#
_cell.length_a   1.000
_cell.length_b   1.000
_cell.length_c   1.000
_cell.angle_alpha   90.00
_cell.angle_beta   90.00
_cell.angle_gamma   90.00
#
_symmetry.space_group_name_H-M   'P 1'
#
loop_
_entity.id
_entity.type
_entity.pdbx_description
1 polymer ?
#
loop_
_entity_poly.entity_id
_entity_poly.type
_entity_poly.pdbx_seq_one_letter_code
_entity_poly.pdbx_strand_id
1 'polypeptide(L)'
;MNIAQTRRRAVAVAMGIAVVGALAACSDDSNDASDDTAAPETVTETVTAGQDADQMTSQNDPAQTTGAAPAQGSGSGSVSTLVFNGNDSAAQFPNVQCRQDDDGELEIELRGDTRGDGVDIDLDLRGEPRVEGLSVDLDRVEWESTDAQEREATVEVDGDTYRVNGQVQIDDDDPNAGGVADLEAEVSCA
;
A
#
# COMPACT_ATOMS: atom_id res chain seq x y z
N MET A 1 -46.91 11.14 -24.90
CA MET A 1 -45.48 11.01 -24.55
C MET A 1 -44.67 11.59 -25.70
N ASN A 2 -44.07 12.76 -25.50
CA ASN A 2 -43.30 13.45 -26.52
C ASN A 2 -41.83 13.04 -26.40
N ILE A 3 -41.27 12.54 -27.50
CA ILE A 3 -39.85 12.21 -27.67
C ILE A 3 -39.15 13.50 -28.11
N ALA A 4 -38.09 13.90 -27.41
CA ALA A 4 -37.17 14.93 -27.87
C ALA A 4 -35.73 14.42 -27.77
N GLN A 5 -35.18 14.05 -28.93
CA GLN A 5 -33.76 13.79 -29.15
C GLN A 5 -33.01 15.13 -29.23
N THR A 6 -31.87 15.29 -28.53
CA THR A 6 -30.92 16.35 -28.90
C THR A 6 -29.45 16.00 -28.64
N ARG A 7 -28.83 15.50 -29.72
CA ARG A 7 -27.51 15.81 -30.30
C ARG A 7 -26.26 15.97 -29.41
N ARG A 8 -25.33 15.04 -29.65
CA ARG A 8 -23.89 15.07 -29.39
C ARG A 8 -23.20 16.32 -29.96
N ARG A 9 -22.20 16.85 -29.24
CA ARG A 9 -21.14 17.72 -29.79
C ARG A 9 -19.79 17.08 -29.48
N ALA A 10 -19.10 16.66 -30.53
CA ALA A 10 -17.71 16.29 -30.50
C ALA A 10 -16.86 17.58 -30.47
N VAL A 11 -15.84 17.61 -29.62
CA VAL A 11 -14.79 18.63 -29.65
C VAL A 11 -13.48 17.88 -29.90
N ALA A 12 -12.90 18.10 -31.08
CA ALA A 12 -11.55 17.68 -31.42
C ALA A 12 -10.60 18.82 -31.04
N VAL A 13 -9.51 18.50 -30.33
CA VAL A 13 -8.38 19.41 -30.10
C VAL A 13 -7.10 18.71 -30.52
N ALA A 14 -6.20 19.53 -31.07
CA ALA A 14 -5.23 19.23 -32.08
C ALA A 14 -3.88 18.70 -31.57
N MET A 15 -3.11 18.21 -32.54
CA MET A 15 -1.74 17.70 -32.49
C MET A 15 -0.71 18.68 -31.87
N GLY A 16 0.29 18.14 -31.19
CA GLY A 16 1.54 18.80 -30.80
C GLY A 16 2.71 17.81 -30.77
N ILE A 17 3.87 18.22 -31.29
CA ILE A 17 5.07 17.43 -31.66
C ILE A 17 6.18 17.58 -30.60
N ALA A 18 6.97 16.53 -30.30
CA ALA A 18 8.43 16.54 -30.04
C ALA A 18 8.93 15.13 -29.65
N VAL A 19 9.78 14.40 -30.41
CA VAL A 19 11.25 14.46 -30.61
C VAL A 19 12.06 13.55 -29.65
N VAL A 20 12.60 12.47 -30.25
CA VAL A 20 13.94 11.84 -30.09
C VAL A 20 14.32 11.10 -28.81
N GLY A 21 14.78 9.85 -28.98
CA GLY A 21 15.69 9.17 -28.04
C GLY A 21 15.88 7.70 -28.40
N ALA A 22 16.97 7.37 -29.10
CA ALA A 22 17.36 6.00 -29.39
C ALA A 22 17.94 5.33 -28.14
N LEU A 23 17.49 4.11 -27.84
CA LEU A 23 18.21 3.20 -26.95
C LEU A 23 18.65 1.98 -27.75
N ALA A 24 19.95 1.75 -27.71
CA ALA A 24 20.62 0.59 -28.27
C ALA A 24 20.15 -0.67 -27.56
N ALA A 25 19.62 -1.64 -28.30
CA ALA A 25 19.56 -3.01 -27.84
C ALA A 25 20.95 -3.62 -28.06
N CYS A 26 21.80 -3.51 -27.04
CA CYS A 26 22.99 -4.33 -26.93
C CYS A 26 22.56 -5.77 -26.62
N SER A 27 22.92 -6.64 -27.56
CA SER A 27 23.19 -8.07 -27.48
C SER A 27 23.14 -8.72 -26.09
N ASP A 28 22.29 -9.74 -25.94
CA ASP A 28 22.53 -10.83 -24.99
C ASP A 28 22.84 -12.08 -25.83
N ASP A 29 24.12 -12.42 -25.88
CA ASP A 29 24.65 -13.66 -26.46
C ASP A 29 25.71 -14.15 -25.48
N SER A 30 25.38 -15.18 -24.70
CA SER A 30 26.33 -15.93 -23.88
C SER A 30 25.78 -17.33 -23.62
N ASN A 31 26.03 -18.22 -24.58
CA ASN A 31 26.12 -19.66 -24.34
C ASN A 31 27.56 -20.04 -23.94
N ASP A 32 27.67 -21.20 -23.28
CA ASP A 32 28.88 -21.97 -22.93
C ASP A 32 29.73 -21.41 -21.77
N ALA A 33 30.25 -22.19 -20.81
CA ALA A 33 30.40 -23.63 -20.70
C ALA A 33 30.63 -24.05 -19.24
N SER A 34 30.40 -25.33 -18.97
CA SER A 34 30.90 -26.16 -17.86
C SER A 34 32.37 -25.89 -17.49
N ASP A 35 32.77 -26.00 -16.22
CA ASP A 35 33.21 -27.29 -15.64
C ASP A 35 33.72 -27.16 -14.19
N ASP A 36 33.35 -28.19 -13.43
CA ASP A 36 34.04 -28.94 -12.37
C ASP A 36 34.62 -28.39 -11.05
N THR A 37 34.32 -29.20 -10.02
CA THR A 37 35.16 -29.61 -8.87
C THR A 37 35.24 -28.72 -7.61
N ALA A 38 34.50 -29.11 -6.56
CA ALA A 38 35.03 -29.89 -5.41
C ALA A 38 34.06 -29.89 -4.21
N ALA A 39 33.75 -31.08 -3.69
CA ALA A 39 33.06 -31.27 -2.42
C ALA A 39 33.94 -30.88 -1.21
N PRO A 40 33.32 -30.54 -0.07
CA PRO A 40 33.61 -31.34 1.11
C PRO A 40 32.37 -31.75 1.93
N GLU A 41 32.55 -32.82 2.70
CA GLU A 41 31.54 -33.53 3.47
C GLU A 41 31.17 -32.90 4.83
N THR A 42 30.14 -33.52 5.45
CA THR A 42 29.74 -33.52 6.88
C THR A 42 28.78 -32.37 7.28
N VAL A 43 27.71 -32.53 8.06
CA VAL A 43 27.37 -33.47 9.15
C VAL A 43 25.85 -33.72 9.17
N THR A 44 25.44 -34.98 9.37
CA THR A 44 24.04 -35.38 9.62
C THR A 44 23.77 -35.36 11.13
N GLU A 45 23.01 -34.38 11.63
CA GLU A 45 22.46 -34.48 13.00
C GLU A 45 21.15 -35.27 12.97
N THR A 46 21.19 -36.42 13.65
CA THR A 46 20.04 -37.27 13.92
C THR A 46 19.51 -36.92 15.31
N VAL A 47 18.28 -36.42 15.41
CA VAL A 47 17.53 -36.39 16.68
C VAL A 47 16.27 -37.24 16.49
N THR A 48 16.26 -38.40 17.15
CA THR A 48 15.09 -39.28 17.26
C THR A 48 14.75 -39.48 18.74
N ALA A 49 13.48 -39.23 19.08
CA ALA A 49 12.59 -39.96 20.00
C ALA A 49 11.72 -38.98 20.81
N GLY A 50 10.39 -39.13 20.91
CA GLY A 50 9.55 -40.24 20.47
C GLY A 50 8.05 -39.95 20.52
N GLN A 51 7.30 -40.84 19.84
CA GLN A 51 5.88 -41.15 20.03
C GLN A 51 5.78 -42.13 21.24
N ASP A 52 4.73 -42.21 22.05
CA ASP A 52 3.32 -42.55 21.76
C ASP A 52 2.41 -41.95 22.88
N ALA A 53 1.35 -41.20 22.55
CA ALA A 53 -0.05 -41.63 22.35
C ALA A 53 -0.84 -41.87 23.65
N ASP A 54 -1.84 -41.01 23.93
CA ASP A 54 -3.23 -41.44 24.11
C ASP A 54 -4.24 -40.27 24.18
N GLN A 55 -5.46 -40.59 23.77
CA GLN A 55 -6.53 -39.71 23.26
C GLN A 55 -7.36 -38.92 24.29
N MET A 56 -7.94 -37.76 23.88
CA MET A 56 -9.39 -37.52 23.72
C MET A 56 -9.77 -36.02 23.53
N THR A 57 -10.40 -35.75 22.38
CA THR A 57 -11.55 -34.84 22.12
C THR A 57 -11.62 -33.44 22.75
N SER A 58 -11.56 -32.38 21.92
CA SER A 58 -12.71 -31.49 21.62
C SER A 58 -12.29 -30.31 20.73
N GLN A 59 -13.27 -29.82 19.98
CA GLN A 59 -13.20 -28.93 18.83
C GLN A 59 -12.83 -27.46 19.14
N ASN A 60 -12.15 -26.88 18.14
CA ASN A 60 -12.24 -25.54 17.56
C ASN A 60 -11.99 -24.29 18.44
N ASP A 61 -10.79 -23.76 18.21
CA ASP A 61 -10.37 -22.36 18.06
C ASP A 61 -10.94 -21.27 18.99
N PRO A 62 -10.01 -20.65 19.74
CA PRO A 62 -10.02 -19.20 19.87
C PRO A 62 -8.68 -18.57 19.46
N ALA A 63 -8.81 -17.45 18.75
CA ALA A 63 -7.84 -16.38 18.54
C ALA A 63 -6.69 -16.66 17.54
N GLN A 64 -6.93 -16.27 16.28
CA GLN A 64 -5.89 -15.61 15.50
C GLN A 64 -5.43 -14.36 16.27
N THR A 65 -4.39 -14.52 17.09
CA THR A 65 -3.46 -13.43 17.36
C THR A 65 -2.72 -13.15 16.06
N THR A 66 -3.16 -12.13 15.33
CA THR A 66 -2.28 -11.44 14.37
C THR A 66 -1.05 -11.02 15.17
N GLY A 67 0.11 -11.55 14.76
CA GLY A 67 1.38 -11.19 15.36
C GLY A 67 1.69 -9.74 15.03
N ALA A 68 1.28 -8.82 15.88
CA ALA A 68 1.93 -7.52 15.95
C ALA A 68 3.35 -7.78 16.44
N ALA A 69 4.30 -7.84 15.49
CA ALA A 69 5.70 -7.70 15.81
C ALA A 69 5.86 -6.36 16.57
N PRO A 70 6.69 -6.31 17.64
CA PRO A 70 6.90 -5.06 18.35
C PRO A 70 7.55 -4.07 17.39
N ALA A 71 6.80 -3.03 16.99
CA ALA A 71 7.31 -1.93 16.19
C ALA A 71 8.47 -1.26 16.95
N GLN A 72 9.66 -1.33 16.38
CA GLN A 72 10.75 -0.45 16.78
C GLN A 72 10.48 0.89 16.08
N GLY A 73 10.41 1.99 16.84
CA GLY A 73 10.33 3.34 16.28
C GLY A 73 8.93 3.97 16.12
N SER A 74 7.94 3.64 16.96
CA SER A 74 6.66 4.37 16.97
C SER A 74 6.81 5.84 17.38
N GLY A 75 6.73 6.74 16.41
CA GLY A 75 6.59 8.18 16.58
C GLY A 75 5.12 8.61 16.62
N SER A 76 4.86 9.78 17.20
CA SER A 76 3.52 10.38 17.22
C SER A 76 3.42 11.42 16.12
N GLY A 77 2.28 11.52 15.44
CA GLY A 77 2.10 12.49 14.36
C GLY A 77 0.95 13.47 14.59
N SER A 78 0.68 14.27 13.56
CA SER A 78 -0.52 15.09 13.42
C SER A 78 -0.92 15.18 11.96
N VAL A 79 -2.23 15.19 11.68
CA VAL A 79 -2.78 15.44 10.35
C VAL A 79 -3.24 16.89 10.24
N SER A 80 -2.76 17.63 9.23
CA SER A 80 -3.17 19.00 8.96
C SER A 80 -4.23 19.09 7.86
N THR A 81 -4.16 18.19 6.87
CA THR A 81 -5.11 18.06 5.76
C THR A 81 -5.44 16.59 5.57
N LEU A 82 -6.72 16.28 5.42
CA LEU A 82 -7.20 15.00 4.92
C LEU A 82 -8.48 15.25 4.14
N VAL A 83 -8.40 15.23 2.82
CA VAL A 83 -9.55 15.38 1.93
C VAL A 83 -9.82 14.03 1.28
N PHE A 84 -10.99 13.46 1.58
CA PHE A 84 -11.45 12.21 0.99
C PHE A 84 -12.66 12.48 0.09
N ASN A 85 -12.51 12.21 -1.20
CA ASN A 85 -13.52 12.45 -2.23
C ASN A 85 -14.10 13.88 -2.17
N GLY A 86 -13.21 14.87 -1.97
CA GLY A 86 -13.56 16.28 -1.85
C GLY A 86 -14.14 16.73 -0.50
N ASN A 87 -14.22 15.83 0.49
CA ASN A 87 -14.68 16.17 1.84
C ASN A 87 -13.50 16.23 2.82
N ASP A 88 -13.39 17.33 3.56
CA ASP A 88 -12.41 17.45 4.64
C ASP A 88 -12.81 16.55 5.83
N SER A 89 -11.90 15.65 6.18
CA SER A 89 -12.05 14.61 7.19
C SER A 89 -10.96 14.69 8.27
N ALA A 90 -10.05 15.67 8.25
CA ALA A 90 -8.89 15.69 9.15
C ALA A 90 -9.30 15.64 10.64
N ALA A 91 -10.36 16.36 10.99
CA ALA A 91 -10.86 16.41 12.37
C ALA A 91 -11.43 15.06 12.88
N GLN A 92 -11.68 14.09 12.00
CA GLN A 92 -12.18 12.76 12.37
C GLN A 92 -11.06 11.85 12.90
N PHE A 93 -9.79 12.17 12.62
CA PHE A 93 -8.62 11.34 12.91
C PHE A 93 -7.64 12.04 13.86
N PRO A 94 -7.98 12.16 15.15
CA PRO A 94 -7.14 12.88 16.11
C PRO A 94 -5.87 12.12 16.51
N ASN A 95 -5.78 10.81 16.23
CA ASN A 95 -4.67 9.96 16.63
C ASN A 95 -3.86 9.57 15.39
N VAL A 96 -2.61 10.05 15.32
CA VAL A 96 -1.69 9.73 14.23
C VAL A 96 -0.47 9.02 14.80
N GLN A 97 -0.14 7.87 14.24
CA GLN A 97 1.04 7.09 14.56
C GLN A 97 1.91 6.97 13.32
N CYS A 98 3.21 7.16 13.48
CA CYS A 98 4.17 6.97 12.41
C CYS A 98 5.17 5.90 12.83
N ARG A 99 5.47 4.95 11.95
CA ARG A 99 6.43 3.87 12.19
C ARG A 99 7.36 3.80 10.99
N GLN A 100 8.62 4.14 11.20
CA GLN A 100 9.65 3.99 10.19
C GLN A 100 10.55 2.82 10.58
N ASP A 101 10.78 1.91 9.64
CA ASP A 101 11.73 0.83 9.83
C ASP A 101 13.17 1.23 9.43
N ASP A 102 14.12 0.34 9.70
CA ASP A 102 15.54 0.56 9.36
C ASP A 102 15.79 0.48 7.84
N ASP A 103 14.87 -0.08 7.08
CA ASP A 103 14.97 -0.28 5.63
C ASP A 103 14.42 0.93 4.85
N GLY A 104 13.80 1.91 5.52
CA GLY A 104 13.33 3.15 4.91
C GLY A 104 11.87 3.14 4.48
N GLU A 105 11.09 2.17 4.95
CA GLU A 105 9.64 2.12 4.81
C GLU A 105 9.00 2.91 5.96
N LEU A 106 8.05 3.78 5.64
CA LEU A 106 7.31 4.59 6.61
C LEU A 106 5.82 4.28 6.51
N GLU A 107 5.28 3.73 7.59
CA GLU A 107 3.85 3.51 7.78
C GLU A 107 3.27 4.67 8.62
N ILE A 108 2.21 5.29 8.12
CA ILE A 108 1.48 6.38 8.76
C ILE A 108 0.03 5.94 8.96
N GLU A 109 -0.38 5.85 10.23
CA GLU A 109 -1.67 5.33 10.64
C GLU A 109 -2.48 6.45 11.33
N LEU A 110 -3.61 6.82 10.74
CA LEU A 110 -4.58 7.78 11.26
C LEU A 110 -5.79 7.01 11.78
N ARG A 111 -6.11 7.14 13.07
CA ARG A 111 -7.24 6.43 13.70
C ARG A 111 -8.32 7.39 14.16
N GLY A 112 -9.55 7.08 13.75
CA GLY A 112 -10.74 7.83 14.15
C GLY A 112 -11.22 7.49 15.55
N ASP A 113 -12.15 8.31 16.06
CA ASP A 113 -12.83 8.03 17.35
C ASP A 113 -13.89 6.92 17.22
N THR A 114 -14.41 6.71 16.01
CA THR A 114 -15.31 5.59 15.72
C THR A 114 -14.50 4.33 15.52
N ARG A 115 -14.92 3.26 16.18
CA ARG A 115 -14.27 1.96 16.02
C ARG A 115 -14.42 1.47 14.57
N GLY A 116 -13.27 1.32 13.90
CA GLY A 116 -13.19 0.82 12.53
C GLY A 116 -12.97 1.90 11.49
N ASP A 117 -12.92 3.19 11.86
CA ASP A 117 -12.52 4.24 10.92
C ASP A 117 -11.00 4.44 10.99
N GLY A 118 -10.34 4.44 9.83
CA GLY A 118 -8.88 4.49 9.71
C GLY A 118 -8.43 5.04 8.37
N VAL A 119 -7.21 5.59 8.33
CA VAL A 119 -6.46 5.79 7.09
C VAL A 119 -5.06 5.26 7.34
N ASP A 120 -4.59 4.37 6.48
CA ASP A 120 -3.23 3.87 6.51
C ASP A 120 -2.50 4.30 5.21
N ILE A 121 -1.29 4.81 5.36
CA ILE A 121 -0.45 5.34 4.27
C ILE A 121 0.94 4.72 4.41
N ASP A 122 1.33 3.92 3.42
CA ASP A 122 2.64 3.29 3.36
C ASP A 122 3.51 3.94 2.29
N LEU A 123 4.69 4.42 2.71
CA LEU A 123 5.64 5.14 1.86
C LEU A 123 6.97 4.39 1.80
N ASP A 124 7.56 4.27 0.61
CA ASP A 124 8.96 3.90 0.46
C ASP A 124 9.82 5.15 0.26
N LEU A 125 10.77 5.37 1.18
CA LEU A 125 11.67 6.52 1.22
C LEU A 125 13.14 6.17 0.85
N ARG A 126 13.43 4.94 0.40
CA ARG A 126 14.78 4.48 -0.01
C ARG A 126 15.34 5.21 -1.23
N GLY A 127 14.49 5.92 -1.97
CA GLY A 127 14.83 6.61 -3.21
C GLY A 127 13.96 7.83 -3.45
N GLU A 128 13.42 7.96 -4.67
CA GLU A 128 12.35 8.92 -4.92
C GLU A 128 11.12 8.49 -4.10
N PRO A 129 10.57 9.36 -3.22
CA PRO A 129 9.43 9.01 -2.38
C PRO A 129 8.25 8.53 -3.21
N ARG A 130 7.66 7.41 -2.82
CA ARG A 130 6.50 6.85 -3.51
C ARG A 130 5.56 6.16 -2.52
N VAL A 131 4.31 6.06 -2.93
CA VAL A 131 3.29 5.30 -2.22
C VAL A 131 3.45 3.82 -2.54
N GLU A 132 3.41 2.98 -1.51
CA GLU A 132 3.34 1.51 -1.61
C GLU A 132 1.98 0.97 -1.14
N GLY A 133 1.17 1.78 -0.46
CA GLY A 133 -0.18 1.42 -0.06
C GLY A 133 -0.96 2.63 0.45
N LEU A 134 -2.25 2.69 0.11
CA LEU A 134 -3.22 3.62 0.69
C LEU A 134 -4.48 2.84 1.05
N SER A 135 -4.91 2.91 2.30
CA SER A 135 -6.23 2.42 2.71
C SER A 135 -7.03 3.51 3.42
N VAL A 136 -8.34 3.48 3.24
CA VAL A 136 -9.30 4.32 3.95
C VAL A 136 -10.46 3.44 4.39
N ASP A 137 -10.61 3.27 5.69
CA ASP A 137 -11.81 2.75 6.29
C ASP A 137 -12.68 3.90 6.77
N LEU A 138 -13.82 4.11 6.10
CA LEU A 138 -14.77 5.15 6.47
C LEU A 138 -16.20 4.66 6.33
N ASP A 139 -17.01 4.87 7.36
CA ASP A 139 -18.43 4.49 7.37
C ASP A 139 -18.66 2.99 7.07
N ARG A 140 -17.71 2.14 7.47
CA ARG A 140 -17.67 0.69 7.21
C ARG A 140 -17.53 0.30 5.74
N VAL A 141 -16.98 1.20 4.93
CA VAL A 141 -16.53 0.89 3.59
C VAL A 141 -15.02 0.96 3.59
N GLU A 142 -14.41 -0.15 3.17
CA GLU A 142 -12.97 -0.27 2.98
C GLU A 142 -12.63 0.17 1.56
N TRP A 143 -11.67 1.07 1.45
CA TRP A 143 -11.12 1.55 0.20
C TRP A 143 -9.63 1.29 0.20
N GLU A 144 -9.10 0.70 -0.86
CA GLU A 144 -7.67 0.39 -0.99
C GLU A 144 -7.17 0.86 -2.36
N SER A 145 -5.91 1.29 -2.42
CA SER A 145 -5.23 1.52 -3.69
C SER A 145 -4.93 0.21 -4.40
N THR A 146 -4.92 0.27 -5.72
CA THR A 146 -4.29 -0.75 -6.57
C THR A 146 -2.85 -0.36 -6.88
N ASP A 147 -2.02 -1.32 -7.31
CA ASP A 147 -0.66 -1.04 -7.80
C ASP A 147 -0.61 0.08 -8.87
N ALA A 148 -1.68 0.24 -9.66
CA ALA A 148 -1.77 1.30 -10.65
C ALA A 148 -1.97 2.67 -10.03
N GLN A 149 -2.84 2.76 -9.02
CA GLN A 149 -3.10 4.00 -8.30
C GLN A 149 -1.92 4.42 -7.43
N GLU A 150 -1.21 3.47 -6.82
CA GLU A 150 0.04 3.73 -6.08
C GLU A 150 1.12 4.35 -6.98
N ARG A 151 1.33 3.78 -8.16
CA ARG A 151 2.28 4.32 -9.16
C ARG A 151 1.91 5.70 -9.68
N GLU A 152 0.62 6.04 -9.69
CA GLU A 152 0.11 7.33 -10.14
C GLU A 152 0.02 8.37 -9.02
N ALA A 153 0.07 7.92 -7.76
CA ALA A 153 0.07 8.78 -6.59
C ALA A 153 1.37 9.59 -6.51
N THR A 154 1.29 10.70 -5.79
CA THR A 154 2.42 11.62 -5.59
C THR A 154 2.70 11.77 -4.10
N VAL A 155 3.99 11.87 -3.77
CA VAL A 155 4.47 12.11 -2.41
C VAL A 155 5.45 13.27 -2.46
N GLU A 156 5.20 14.30 -1.66
CA GLU A 156 6.17 15.36 -1.38
C GLU A 156 6.61 15.28 0.08
N VAL A 157 7.92 15.38 0.32
CA VAL A 157 8.53 15.32 1.65
C VAL A 157 9.18 16.66 1.98
N ASP A 158 8.77 17.28 3.09
CA ASP A 158 9.34 18.51 3.65
C ASP A 158 9.67 18.31 5.14
N GLY A 159 10.91 17.94 5.43
CA GLY A 159 11.33 17.55 6.78
C GLY A 159 10.53 16.35 7.26
N ASP A 160 9.79 16.52 8.36
CA ASP A 160 8.94 15.46 8.91
C ASP A 160 7.48 15.54 8.40
N THR A 161 7.22 16.35 7.37
CA THR A 161 5.88 16.51 6.77
C THR A 161 5.79 15.80 5.42
N TYR A 162 4.75 14.99 5.25
CA TYR A 162 4.46 14.17 4.08
C TYR A 162 3.15 14.64 3.46
N ARG A 163 3.19 15.04 2.19
CA ARG A 163 2.01 15.39 1.39
C ARG A 163 1.76 14.28 0.39
N VAL A 164 0.62 13.61 0.50
CA VAL A 164 0.25 12.49 -0.35
C VAL A 164 -1.00 12.85 -1.13
N ASN A 165 -0.98 12.65 -2.45
CA ASN A 165 -2.17 12.74 -3.29
C ASN A 165 -2.29 11.46 -4.11
N GLY A 166 -3.42 10.79 -4.04
CA GLY A 166 -3.65 9.52 -4.71
C GLY A 166 -5.12 9.20 -4.90
N GLN A 167 -5.40 7.99 -5.38
CA GLN A 167 -6.74 7.45 -5.49
C GLN A 167 -6.81 6.10 -4.79
N VAL A 168 -7.97 5.81 -4.22
CA VAL A 168 -8.34 4.50 -3.69
C VAL A 168 -9.62 4.02 -4.35
N GLN A 169 -9.87 2.72 -4.35
CA GLN A 169 -11.12 2.14 -4.82
C GLN A 169 -11.76 1.27 -3.75
N ILE A 170 -13.08 1.10 -3.81
CA ILE A 170 -13.77 0.14 -2.95
C ILE A 170 -13.19 -1.24 -3.23
N ASP A 171 -12.76 -1.91 -2.16
CA ASP A 171 -12.18 -3.25 -2.18
C ASP A 171 -13.07 -4.24 -2.97
N ASP A 172 -12.45 -5.19 -3.66
CA ASP A 172 -13.13 -6.14 -4.54
C ASP A 172 -13.98 -7.17 -3.79
N ASP A 173 -13.76 -7.31 -2.49
CA ASP A 173 -14.58 -8.09 -1.56
C ASP A 173 -15.88 -7.36 -1.12
N ASP A 174 -16.04 -6.05 -1.38
CA ASP A 174 -17.29 -5.31 -1.07
C ASP A 174 -18.34 -5.48 -2.20
N PRO A 175 -19.64 -5.61 -1.87
CA PRO A 175 -20.71 -5.68 -2.88
C PRO A 175 -20.82 -4.45 -3.80
N ASN A 176 -20.16 -3.34 -3.49
CA ASN A 176 -20.11 -2.11 -4.27
C ASN A 176 -18.71 -1.85 -4.87
N ALA A 177 -17.87 -2.88 -5.01
CA ALA A 177 -16.54 -2.82 -5.60
C ALA A 177 -16.46 -1.96 -6.87
N GLY A 178 -15.32 -1.28 -7.03
CA GLY A 178 -14.99 -0.46 -8.22
C GLY A 178 -15.46 0.99 -8.17
N GLY A 179 -16.04 1.46 -7.06
CA GLY A 179 -16.10 2.89 -6.78
C GLY A 179 -14.69 3.45 -6.58
N VAL A 180 -14.40 4.65 -7.10
CA VAL A 180 -13.08 5.31 -6.95
C VAL A 180 -13.25 6.62 -6.20
N ALA A 181 -12.29 6.95 -5.33
CA ALA A 181 -12.25 8.19 -4.57
C ALA A 181 -10.83 8.78 -4.57
N ASP A 182 -10.76 10.11 -4.65
CA ASP A 182 -9.50 10.85 -4.46
C ASP A 182 -9.16 10.96 -2.97
N LEU A 183 -7.87 10.88 -2.63
CA LEU A 183 -7.31 11.08 -1.30
C LEU A 183 -6.20 12.14 -1.37
N GLU A 184 -6.34 13.20 -0.56
CA GLU A 184 -5.28 14.18 -0.31
C GLU A 184 -4.97 14.18 1.20
N ALA A 185 -3.72 13.99 1.59
CA ALA A 185 -3.30 13.98 2.98
C ALA A 185 -2.04 14.83 3.18
N GLU A 186 -1.99 15.59 4.28
CA GLU A 186 -0.78 16.24 4.77
C GLU A 186 -0.60 15.85 6.24
N VAL A 187 0.46 15.09 6.52
CA VAL A 187 0.74 14.50 7.83
C VAL A 187 2.15 14.87 8.27
N SER A 188 2.30 15.28 9.51
CA SER A 188 3.61 15.46 10.16
C SER A 188 3.87 14.32 11.14
N CYS A 189 5.04 13.70 11.08
CA CYS A 189 5.52 12.71 12.05
C CYS A 189 6.55 13.34 13.01
N ALA A 190 6.71 12.81 14.23
CA ALA A 190 7.65 13.33 15.23
C ALA A 190 8.26 12.21 16.08
#